data_AF-A0A8H7B7B8-F1
#
_entry.id   AF-A0A8H7B7B8-F1
#
_cell.length_a   1.000
_cell.length_b   1.000
_cell.length_c   1.000
_cell.angle_alpha   90.00
_cell.angle_beta   90.00
_cell.angle_gamma   90.00
#
_symmetry.space_group_name_H-M   'P 1'
#
loop_
_entity.id
_entity.type
_entity.pdbx_description
1 polymer ?
#
loop_
_entity_poly.entity_id
_entity_poly.type
_entity_poly.pdbx_seq_one_letter_code
_entity_poly.pdbx_strand_id
1 'polypeptide(L)'
;MAVRELDNAILVWIDGLSIDQKNKTERAKQVQLMDKIYRQATCVAIWLGREADDSGRATQLLMNSAASATSEWISLLEQRDLKALRSLFRRGYWSRLWVVQEVFHAKSKIVYCGSSKLPWYLHKNASDALWQHESDPYLRTGPSSFPDVRHLMELGPDSLLEVLRACRRKLSENPRDKIFGVLGILPTDIRKGLHVSYDTSVKSLYLEVARLIVCSTHRLDVIREAIHFPVQVSFTDLPTWCPNWAQVPENSALSSDDFSAASDSDAEYEFKDEFRKLEISAIELDIIETTGVAVGTLCSLQDYLMAFLNWRVLLLSHFDITEDEEMEHPRVNDFCKTLSLGQPLEELE
;
A
#
# COMPACT_ATOMS: atom_id res chain seq x y z
N MET A 1 1.91 -32.42 4.42
CA MET A 1 2.66 -33.31 3.50
C MET A 1 3.33 -32.58 2.34
N ALA A 2 3.12 -31.27 2.15
CA ALA A 2 3.62 -30.54 0.98
C ALA A 2 5.15 -30.38 0.89
N VAL A 3 5.84 -30.30 2.04
CA VAL A 3 7.30 -30.09 2.14
C VAL A 3 8.02 -31.33 2.72
N ARG A 4 7.35 -32.49 2.76
CA ARG A 4 7.97 -33.72 3.31
C ARG A 4 8.66 -34.48 2.17
N GLU A 5 9.93 -34.84 2.38
CA GLU A 5 10.63 -35.83 1.56
C GLU A 5 10.54 -37.21 2.20
N LEU A 6 10.54 -38.27 1.38
CA LEU A 6 10.44 -39.65 1.86
C LEU A 6 11.74 -40.11 2.50
N ASP A 7 12.88 -39.71 1.92
CA ASP A 7 14.18 -40.31 2.24
C ASP A 7 15.13 -39.36 3.00
N ASN A 8 14.78 -38.08 3.14
CA ASN A 8 15.62 -37.07 3.78
C ASN A 8 14.89 -36.28 4.87
N ALA A 9 15.62 -35.93 5.93
CA ALA A 9 15.18 -34.95 6.91
C ALA A 9 15.32 -33.54 6.31
N ILE A 10 14.25 -32.74 6.42
CA ILE A 10 14.23 -31.34 5.99
C ILE A 10 14.15 -30.47 7.24
N LEU A 11 15.09 -29.54 7.38
CA LEU A 11 15.02 -28.49 8.38
C LEU A 11 14.06 -27.41 7.90
N VAL A 12 12.95 -27.24 8.61
CA VAL A 12 11.93 -26.23 8.30
C VAL A 12 11.86 -25.25 9.46
N TRP A 13 11.97 -23.96 9.14
CA TRP A 13 11.67 -22.88 10.08
C TRP A 13 10.26 -22.35 9.79
N ILE A 14 9.45 -22.27 10.83
CA ILE A 14 8.07 -21.76 10.77
C ILE A 14 7.91 -20.80 11.93
N ASP A 15 7.70 -19.52 11.65
CA ASP A 15 7.57 -18.45 12.66
C ASP A 15 6.63 -18.81 13.83
N GLY A 16 5.47 -19.38 13.54
CA GLY A 16 4.47 -19.80 14.53
C GLY A 16 4.90 -20.98 15.42
N LEU A 17 5.93 -21.74 15.04
CA LEU A 17 6.46 -22.88 15.80
C LEU A 17 7.86 -22.63 16.38
N SER A 18 8.67 -21.84 15.68
CA SER A 18 10.08 -21.59 16.00
C SER A 18 10.29 -20.37 16.90
N ILE A 19 9.24 -19.58 17.14
CA ILE A 19 9.27 -18.39 18.02
C ILE A 19 8.28 -18.64 19.15
N ASP A 20 8.70 -18.43 20.40
CA ASP A 20 7.74 -18.34 21.50
C ASP A 20 6.92 -17.05 21.36
N GLN A 21 5.72 -17.19 20.79
CA GLN A 21 4.79 -16.08 20.56
C GLN A 21 4.31 -15.41 21.86
N LYS A 22 4.48 -16.04 23.03
CA LYS A 22 4.13 -15.48 24.34
C LYS A 22 5.27 -14.66 24.94
N ASN A 23 6.51 -14.90 24.52
CA ASN A 23 7.68 -14.17 24.98
C ASN A 23 7.94 -12.95 24.10
N LYS A 24 7.47 -11.78 24.52
CA LYS A 24 7.63 -10.52 23.77
C LYS A 24 9.09 -10.16 23.48
N THR A 25 10.00 -10.42 24.42
CA THR A 25 11.43 -10.12 24.26
C THR A 25 12.07 -11.01 23.21
N GLU A 26 11.73 -12.31 23.21
CA GLU A 26 12.16 -13.22 22.15
C GLU A 26 11.57 -12.81 20.81
N ARG A 27 10.25 -12.56 20.75
CA ARG A 27 9.57 -12.11 19.53
C ARG A 27 10.23 -10.87 18.93
N ALA A 28 10.55 -9.87 19.75
CA ALA A 28 11.25 -8.68 19.30
C ALA A 28 12.63 -8.99 18.69
N LYS A 29 13.41 -9.87 19.33
CA LYS A 29 14.70 -10.34 18.80
C LYS A 29 14.53 -11.10 17.49
N GLN A 30 13.53 -11.99 17.41
CA GLN A 30 13.28 -12.80 16.21
C GLN A 30 12.86 -11.94 15.03
N VAL A 31 12.00 -10.92 15.23
CA VAL A 31 11.62 -9.94 14.20
C VAL A 31 12.86 -9.27 13.59
N GLN A 32 13.84 -8.90 14.41
CA GLN A 32 15.10 -8.32 13.93
C GLN A 32 16.00 -9.32 13.17
N LEU A 33 15.72 -10.62 13.27
CA LEU A 33 16.47 -11.69 12.60
C LEU A 33 15.75 -12.25 11.36
N MET A 34 14.45 -11.99 11.19
CA MET A 34 13.64 -12.60 10.12
C MET A 34 14.23 -12.33 8.73
N ASP A 35 14.77 -11.14 8.48
CA ASP A 35 15.41 -10.81 7.21
C ASP A 35 16.59 -11.75 6.91
N LYS A 36 17.44 -12.00 7.92
CA LYS A 36 18.57 -12.93 7.80
C LYS A 36 18.10 -14.35 7.61
N ILE A 37 17.06 -14.78 8.32
CA ILE A 37 16.50 -16.13 8.23
C ILE A 37 16.02 -16.40 6.80
N TYR A 38 15.15 -15.54 6.25
CA TYR A 38 14.64 -15.71 4.89
C TYR A 38 15.73 -15.57 3.82
N ARG A 39 16.70 -14.67 4.02
CA ARG A 39 17.83 -14.48 3.11
C ARG A 39 18.78 -15.68 3.09
N GLN A 40 18.96 -16.35 4.24
CA GLN A 40 19.82 -17.52 4.35
C GLN A 40 19.11 -18.81 3.95
N ALA A 41 17.77 -18.85 4.00
CA ALA A 41 17.00 -20.00 3.58
C ALA A 41 17.31 -20.41 2.13
N THR A 42 17.45 -21.73 1.92
CA THR A 42 17.63 -22.31 0.58
C THR A 42 16.40 -22.06 -0.30
N CYS A 43 15.21 -22.11 0.30
CA CYS A 43 13.93 -21.91 -0.37
C CYS A 43 12.90 -21.40 0.63
N VAL A 44 12.02 -20.50 0.19
CA VAL A 44 10.81 -20.12 0.92
C VAL A 44 9.62 -20.86 0.33
N ALA A 45 8.99 -21.68 1.15
CA ALA A 45 7.80 -22.45 0.81
C ALA A 45 6.54 -21.64 1.14
N ILE A 46 5.87 -21.15 0.10
CA ILE A 46 4.66 -20.34 0.22
C ILE A 46 3.45 -21.27 0.22
N TRP A 47 2.71 -21.33 1.31
CA TRP A 47 1.53 -22.20 1.44
C TRP A 47 0.23 -21.40 1.32
N LEU A 48 -0.50 -21.59 0.22
CA LEU A 48 -1.77 -20.91 -0.04
C LEU A 48 -2.97 -21.59 0.63
N GLY A 49 -2.78 -22.73 1.30
CA GLY A 49 -3.87 -23.52 1.87
C GLY A 49 -4.18 -24.79 1.08
N ARG A 50 -5.23 -25.49 1.49
CA ARG A 50 -5.72 -26.70 0.80
C ARG A 50 -6.31 -26.36 -0.58
N GLU A 51 -6.51 -27.40 -1.37
CA GLU A 51 -7.25 -27.26 -2.63
C GLU A 51 -8.71 -26.86 -2.35
N ALA A 52 -9.15 -25.76 -2.96
CA ALA A 52 -10.48 -25.16 -2.80
C ALA A 52 -10.68 -24.09 -3.87
N ASP A 53 -11.94 -23.72 -4.16
CA ASP A 53 -12.30 -22.62 -5.06
C ASP A 53 -11.66 -22.73 -6.46
N ASP A 54 -11.72 -23.94 -7.04
CA ASP A 54 -11.11 -24.29 -8.33
C ASP A 54 -9.58 -24.07 -8.39
N SER A 55 -8.88 -24.07 -7.25
CA SER A 55 -7.43 -23.87 -7.22
C SER A 55 -6.64 -24.93 -7.99
N GLY A 56 -7.12 -26.17 -8.06
CA GLY A 56 -6.51 -27.22 -8.89
C GLY A 56 -6.47 -26.82 -10.37
N ARG A 57 -7.62 -26.35 -10.89
CA ARG A 57 -7.75 -25.80 -12.24
C ARG A 57 -6.83 -24.60 -12.45
N ALA A 58 -6.83 -23.65 -11.51
CA ALA A 58 -5.94 -22.49 -11.56
C ALA A 58 -4.46 -22.91 -11.65
N THR A 59 -4.01 -23.87 -10.84
CA THR A 59 -2.63 -24.36 -10.90
C THR A 59 -2.31 -25.08 -12.20
N GLN A 60 -3.26 -25.83 -12.78
CA GLN A 60 -3.07 -26.46 -14.09
C GLN A 60 -2.92 -25.42 -15.20
N LEU A 61 -3.71 -24.35 -15.18
CA LEU A 61 -3.58 -23.24 -16.13
C LEU A 61 -2.20 -22.57 -16.04
N LEU A 62 -1.73 -22.31 -14.82
CA LEU A 62 -0.40 -21.73 -14.59
C LEU A 62 0.72 -22.63 -15.10
N MET A 63 0.54 -23.95 -15.01
CA MET A 63 1.52 -24.91 -15.53
C MET A 63 1.50 -24.94 -17.07
N ASN A 64 0.31 -24.85 -17.67
CA ASN A 64 0.12 -24.89 -19.13
C ASN A 64 0.56 -23.60 -19.84
N SER A 65 0.66 -22.46 -19.15
CA SER A 65 1.08 -21.19 -19.76
C SER A 65 2.59 -21.13 -20.11
N ALA A 66 3.37 -22.16 -19.74
CA ALA A 66 4.77 -22.34 -20.13
C ALA A 66 5.66 -21.09 -19.90
N ALA A 67 5.49 -20.43 -18.75
CA ALA A 67 6.19 -19.19 -18.33
C ALA A 67 5.79 -17.89 -19.06
N SER A 68 5.07 -17.97 -20.18
CA SER A 68 4.68 -16.84 -21.03
C SER A 68 3.23 -16.43 -20.78
N ALA A 69 2.85 -16.18 -19.53
CA ALA A 69 1.56 -15.57 -19.26
C ALA A 69 1.60 -14.10 -19.71
N THR A 70 0.83 -13.77 -20.75
CA THR A 70 0.67 -12.42 -21.32
C THR A 70 -0.79 -11.96 -21.25
N SER A 71 -1.06 -10.68 -21.54
CA SER A 71 -2.42 -10.16 -21.74
C SER A 71 -3.23 -10.99 -22.73
N GLU A 72 -2.60 -11.40 -23.84
CA GLU A 72 -3.26 -12.19 -24.89
C GLU A 72 -3.60 -13.59 -24.38
N TRP A 73 -2.74 -14.19 -23.55
CA TRP A 73 -3.07 -15.45 -22.90
C TRP A 73 -4.29 -15.30 -21.99
N ILE A 74 -4.36 -14.24 -21.18
CA ILE A 74 -5.50 -13.97 -20.29
C ILE A 74 -6.80 -13.77 -21.08
N SER A 75 -6.76 -13.08 -22.23
CA SER A 75 -7.96 -12.81 -23.04
C SER A 75 -8.54 -14.06 -23.73
N LEU A 76 -7.72 -15.10 -23.92
CA LEU A 76 -8.14 -16.39 -24.46
C LEU A 76 -8.78 -17.32 -23.42
N LEU A 77 -8.72 -16.98 -22.14
CA LEU A 77 -9.25 -17.80 -21.06
C LEU A 77 -10.78 -17.72 -20.96
N GLU A 78 -11.43 -18.86 -20.72
CA GLU A 78 -12.86 -18.89 -20.43
C GLU A 78 -13.16 -18.18 -19.09
N GLN A 79 -14.40 -17.72 -18.91
CA GLN A 79 -14.81 -17.06 -17.66
C GLN A 79 -14.53 -17.91 -16.41
N ARG A 80 -14.66 -19.23 -16.52
CA ARG A 80 -14.38 -20.16 -15.42
C ARG A 80 -12.89 -20.19 -15.06
N ASP A 81 -12.01 -20.11 -16.05
CA ASP A 81 -10.55 -20.04 -15.85
C ASP A 81 -10.15 -18.75 -15.16
N LEU A 82 -10.69 -17.62 -15.63
CA LEU A 82 -10.47 -16.31 -15.02
C LEU A 82 -10.97 -16.29 -13.56
N LYS A 83 -12.13 -16.89 -13.29
CA LYS A 83 -12.65 -17.01 -11.92
C LYS A 83 -11.74 -17.85 -11.03
N ALA A 84 -11.20 -18.96 -11.54
CA ALA A 84 -10.28 -19.81 -10.80
C ALA A 84 -8.97 -19.08 -10.46
N LEU A 85 -8.36 -18.38 -11.43
CA LEU A 85 -7.17 -17.55 -11.22
C LEU A 85 -7.42 -16.43 -10.21
N ARG A 86 -8.52 -15.67 -10.37
CA ARG A 86 -8.91 -14.61 -9.43
C ARG A 86 -9.11 -15.15 -8.01
N SER A 87 -9.72 -16.33 -7.86
CA SER A 87 -9.92 -16.95 -6.55
C SER A 87 -8.59 -17.35 -5.91
N LEU A 88 -7.65 -17.90 -6.69
CA LEU A 88 -6.29 -18.21 -6.22
C LEU A 88 -5.52 -16.96 -5.77
N PHE A 89 -5.63 -15.86 -6.52
CA PHE A 89 -4.96 -14.59 -6.23
C PHE A 89 -5.64 -13.75 -5.15
N ARG A 90 -6.87 -14.08 -4.76
CA ARG A 90 -7.57 -13.49 -3.60
C ARG A 90 -7.35 -14.24 -2.28
N ARG A 91 -6.59 -15.34 -2.28
CA ARG A 91 -6.28 -16.08 -1.06
C ARG A 91 -5.59 -15.20 -0.01
N GLY A 92 -5.98 -15.37 1.25
CA GLY A 92 -5.59 -14.48 2.35
C GLY A 92 -4.08 -14.33 2.54
N TYR A 93 -3.27 -15.30 2.13
CA TYR A 93 -1.80 -15.23 2.18
C TYR A 93 -1.25 -13.93 1.56
N TRP A 94 -1.75 -13.55 0.38
CA TRP A 94 -1.25 -12.40 -0.39
C TRP A 94 -1.47 -11.05 0.28
N SER A 95 -2.48 -10.98 1.15
CA SER A 95 -2.85 -9.75 1.85
C SER A 95 -1.98 -9.48 3.08
N ARG A 96 -1.23 -10.47 3.59
CA ARG A 96 -0.49 -10.36 4.86
C ARG A 96 0.76 -9.49 4.69
N LEU A 97 1.00 -8.58 5.64
CA LEU A 97 2.19 -7.73 5.65
C LEU A 97 3.49 -8.51 5.82
N TRP A 98 3.52 -9.43 6.79
CA TRP A 98 4.71 -10.23 7.08
C TRP A 98 5.23 -11.02 5.88
N VAL A 99 4.33 -11.40 4.96
CA VAL A 99 4.68 -12.13 3.74
C VAL A 99 5.55 -11.31 2.77
N VAL A 100 5.50 -9.97 2.82
CA VAL A 100 6.27 -9.11 1.92
C VAL A 100 7.77 -9.35 2.11
N GLN A 101 8.27 -9.40 3.35
CA GLN A 101 9.68 -9.70 3.61
C GLN A 101 10.05 -11.15 3.26
N GLU A 102 9.14 -12.11 3.42
CA GLU A 102 9.38 -13.52 3.07
C GLU A 102 9.65 -13.66 1.58
N VAL A 103 8.79 -13.01 0.78
CA VAL A 103 8.93 -12.99 -0.66
C VAL A 103 10.17 -12.18 -1.04
N PHE A 104 10.39 -11.02 -0.44
CA PHE A 104 11.50 -10.15 -0.82
C PHE A 104 12.88 -10.80 -0.64
N HIS A 105 13.15 -11.41 0.52
CA HIS A 105 14.48 -11.96 0.84
C HIS A 105 14.76 -13.34 0.25
N ALA A 106 13.73 -14.04 -0.22
CA ALA A 106 13.88 -15.41 -0.68
C ALA A 106 14.74 -15.52 -1.94
N LYS A 107 15.79 -16.35 -1.87
CA LYS A 107 16.62 -16.75 -3.02
C LYS A 107 15.85 -17.60 -4.03
N SER A 108 15.03 -18.52 -3.52
CA SER A 108 14.15 -19.39 -4.30
C SER A 108 12.78 -19.46 -3.61
N LYS A 109 11.72 -19.54 -4.41
CA LYS A 109 10.33 -19.45 -3.94
C LYS A 109 9.48 -20.49 -4.65
N ILE A 110 8.85 -21.37 -3.88
CA ILE A 110 7.90 -22.35 -4.39
C ILE A 110 6.55 -22.10 -3.73
N VAL A 111 5.51 -22.02 -4.55
CA VAL A 111 4.13 -21.81 -4.12
C VAL A 111 3.40 -23.14 -4.14
N TYR A 112 2.80 -23.46 -3.01
CA TYR A 112 2.07 -24.68 -2.75
C TYR A 112 0.59 -24.36 -2.55
N CYS A 113 -0.27 -25.19 -3.13
CA CYS A 113 -1.72 -25.11 -2.97
C CYS A 113 -2.30 -26.52 -3.02
N GLY A 114 -2.77 -27.05 -1.89
CA GLY A 114 -3.15 -28.46 -1.79
C GLY A 114 -1.95 -29.38 -2.05
N SER A 115 -2.05 -30.24 -3.07
CA SER A 115 -0.97 -31.12 -3.53
C SER A 115 -0.09 -30.48 -4.63
N SER A 116 -0.56 -29.39 -5.26
CA SER A 116 0.17 -28.68 -6.31
C SER A 116 1.35 -27.90 -5.74
N LYS A 117 2.46 -27.90 -6.47
CA LYS A 117 3.63 -27.05 -6.20
C LYS A 117 4.15 -26.45 -7.51
N LEU A 118 4.28 -25.13 -7.57
CA LEU A 118 4.76 -24.43 -8.75
C LEU A 118 5.74 -23.32 -8.35
N PRO A 119 6.69 -22.96 -9.21
CA PRO A 119 7.55 -21.81 -8.99
C PRO A 119 6.77 -20.50 -8.81
N TRP A 120 7.33 -19.57 -8.03
CA TRP A 120 6.78 -18.23 -7.83
C TRP A 120 6.52 -17.47 -9.13
N TYR A 121 7.46 -17.52 -10.08
CA TYR A 121 7.40 -16.70 -11.28
C TYR A 121 6.15 -16.98 -12.13
N LEU A 122 5.64 -18.22 -12.14
CA LEU A 122 4.38 -18.55 -12.85
C LEU A 122 3.19 -17.80 -12.25
N HIS A 123 3.11 -17.75 -10.92
CA HIS A 123 2.07 -17.00 -10.23
C HIS A 123 2.22 -15.49 -10.46
N LYS A 124 3.46 -14.97 -10.41
CA LYS A 124 3.73 -13.54 -10.61
C LYS A 124 3.39 -13.11 -12.04
N ASN A 125 3.87 -13.81 -13.05
CA ASN A 125 3.62 -13.47 -14.46
C ASN A 125 2.12 -13.51 -14.78
N ALA A 126 1.41 -14.56 -14.35
CA ALA A 126 -0.02 -14.67 -14.59
C ALA A 126 -0.85 -13.63 -13.84
N SER A 127 -0.44 -13.30 -12.61
CA SER A 127 -1.05 -12.22 -11.86
C SER A 127 -0.81 -10.88 -12.57
N ASP A 128 0.40 -10.61 -13.05
CA ASP A 128 0.74 -9.35 -13.72
C ASP A 128 -0.02 -9.18 -15.03
N ALA A 129 -0.11 -10.25 -15.83
CA ALA A 129 -0.92 -10.28 -17.04
C ALA A 129 -2.41 -10.03 -16.75
N LEU A 130 -2.95 -10.59 -15.66
CA LEU A 130 -4.34 -10.39 -15.27
C LEU A 130 -4.66 -8.92 -14.92
N TRP A 131 -3.67 -8.19 -14.39
CA TRP A 131 -3.81 -6.80 -13.94
C TRP A 131 -3.15 -5.79 -14.88
N GLN A 132 -2.76 -6.19 -16.09
CA GLN A 132 -1.98 -5.34 -17.01
C GLN A 132 -2.74 -4.06 -17.42
N HIS A 133 -4.07 -4.14 -17.56
CA HIS A 133 -4.93 -2.99 -17.88
C HIS A 133 -5.41 -2.23 -16.64
N GLU A 134 -5.10 -2.71 -15.43
CA GLU A 134 -5.43 -2.01 -14.19
C GLU A 134 -4.29 -1.05 -13.86
N SER A 135 -4.51 0.22 -14.20
CA SER A 135 -3.56 1.29 -13.92
C SER A 135 -3.43 1.55 -12.43
N ASP A 136 -4.48 1.31 -11.63
CA ASP A 136 -4.43 1.48 -10.19
C ASP A 136 -3.73 0.29 -9.50
N PRO A 137 -2.49 0.45 -9.00
CA PRO A 137 -1.78 -0.62 -8.30
C PRO A 137 -2.50 -1.09 -7.04
N TYR A 138 -3.39 -0.27 -6.48
CA TYR A 138 -4.11 -0.54 -5.25
C TYR A 138 -5.30 -1.49 -5.42
N LEU A 139 -5.82 -1.65 -6.65
CA LEU A 139 -6.86 -2.61 -6.97
C LEU A 139 -6.30 -4.02 -7.26
N ARG A 140 -4.98 -4.11 -7.48
CA ARG A 140 -4.31 -5.38 -7.78
C ARG A 140 -4.33 -6.30 -6.57
N THR A 141 -4.56 -7.59 -6.79
CA THR A 141 -4.49 -8.64 -5.76
C THR A 141 -3.47 -9.71 -6.12
N GLY A 142 -3.19 -10.63 -5.20
CA GLY A 142 -2.28 -11.72 -5.46
C GLY A 142 -0.81 -11.29 -5.53
N PRO A 143 0.03 -12.04 -6.24
CA PRO A 143 1.44 -11.73 -6.44
C PRO A 143 1.72 -10.32 -7.01
N SER A 144 0.83 -9.76 -7.83
CA SER A 144 1.00 -8.41 -8.40
C SER A 144 0.81 -7.28 -7.39
N SER A 145 0.20 -7.56 -6.25
CA SER A 145 0.05 -6.60 -5.14
C SER A 145 1.33 -6.43 -4.31
N PHE A 146 2.43 -7.10 -4.69
CA PHE A 146 3.71 -6.99 -3.99
C PHE A 146 4.47 -5.81 -4.57
N PRO A 147 4.87 -4.84 -3.73
CA PRO A 147 5.58 -3.67 -4.22
C PRO A 147 6.98 -4.04 -4.74
N ASP A 148 7.48 -3.28 -5.70
CA ASP A 148 8.88 -3.36 -6.11
C ASP A 148 9.77 -2.66 -5.09
N VAL A 149 10.02 -3.36 -3.99
CA VAL A 149 10.77 -2.82 -2.86
C VAL A 149 12.26 -2.62 -3.14
N ARG A 150 12.81 -3.16 -4.24
CA ARG A 150 14.24 -2.97 -4.56
C ARG A 150 14.55 -1.53 -4.87
N HIS A 151 13.73 -0.92 -5.73
CA HIS A 151 13.83 0.50 -6.04
C HIS A 151 13.65 1.36 -4.78
N LEU A 152 12.69 1.00 -3.92
CA LEU A 152 12.43 1.74 -2.68
C LEU A 152 13.63 1.76 -1.73
N MET A 153 14.49 0.74 -1.73
CA MET A 153 15.70 0.71 -0.91
C MET A 153 16.79 1.67 -1.38
N GLU A 154 16.75 2.09 -2.64
CA GLU A 154 17.73 3.00 -3.25
C GLU A 154 17.40 4.48 -2.96
N LEU A 155 16.20 4.76 -2.43
CA LEU A 155 15.73 6.11 -2.11
C LEU A 155 16.36 6.73 -0.84
N GLY A 156 17.38 6.09 -0.27
CA GLY A 156 18.10 6.62 0.89
C GLY A 156 17.15 6.95 2.06
N PRO A 157 17.17 8.18 2.61
CA PRO A 157 16.31 8.58 3.73
C PRO A 157 14.80 8.45 3.49
N ASP A 158 14.35 8.58 2.24
CA ASP A 158 12.91 8.51 1.88
C ASP A 158 12.36 7.09 1.91
N SER A 159 13.25 6.08 1.87
CA SER A 159 12.85 4.67 1.78
C SER A 159 11.90 4.22 2.89
N LEU A 160 11.98 4.79 4.10
CA LEU A 160 11.07 4.45 5.19
C LEU A 160 9.61 4.79 4.85
N LEU A 161 9.36 6.02 4.42
CA LEU A 161 8.01 6.48 4.10
C LEU A 161 7.47 5.73 2.88
N GLU A 162 8.30 5.55 1.85
CA GLU A 162 7.88 4.88 0.63
C GLU A 162 7.60 3.39 0.82
N VAL A 163 8.40 2.68 1.61
CA VAL A 163 8.10 1.27 1.95
C VAL A 163 6.82 1.17 2.78
N LEU A 164 6.59 2.10 3.72
CA LEU A 164 5.36 2.15 4.51
C LEU A 164 4.12 2.41 3.63
N ARG A 165 4.21 3.33 2.67
CA ARG A 165 3.18 3.60 1.65
C ARG A 165 2.89 2.36 0.81
N ALA A 166 3.93 1.78 0.23
CA ALA A 166 3.85 0.61 -0.62
C ALA A 166 3.25 -0.62 0.09
N CYS A 167 3.47 -0.72 1.41
CA CYS A 167 2.94 -1.81 2.23
C CYS A 167 1.63 -1.45 2.97
N ARG A 168 1.10 -0.23 2.83
CA ARG A 168 0.01 0.31 3.67
C ARG A 168 -1.23 -0.58 3.70
N ARG A 169 -1.63 -1.08 2.52
CA ARG A 169 -2.82 -1.94 2.32
C ARG A 169 -2.62 -3.40 2.75
N LYS A 170 -1.38 -3.82 3.08
CA LYS A 170 -1.13 -5.17 3.59
C LYS A 170 -1.59 -5.30 5.04
N LEU A 171 -2.32 -6.37 5.36
CA LEU A 171 -2.97 -6.59 6.63
C LEU A 171 -2.01 -7.08 7.71
N SER A 172 -2.22 -6.60 8.93
CA SER A 172 -1.57 -7.05 10.15
C SER A 172 -2.57 -7.02 11.30
N GLU A 173 -2.52 -8.02 12.19
CA GLU A 173 -3.42 -8.09 13.35
C GLU A 173 -2.98 -7.13 14.47
N ASN A 174 -1.67 -7.07 14.75
CA ASN A 174 -1.11 -6.10 15.68
C ASN A 174 -0.80 -4.79 14.93
N PRO A 175 -1.31 -3.63 15.38
CA PRO A 175 -0.97 -2.33 14.79
C PRO A 175 0.54 -2.05 14.70
N ARG A 176 1.34 -2.54 15.66
CA ARG A 176 2.80 -2.34 15.66
C ARG A 176 3.48 -3.05 14.50
N ASP A 177 2.90 -4.15 14.04
CA ASP A 177 3.45 -4.94 12.94
C ASP A 177 3.40 -4.16 11.62
N LYS A 178 2.58 -3.11 11.51
CA LYS A 178 2.63 -2.18 10.37
C LYS A 178 4.01 -1.52 10.20
N ILE A 179 4.71 -1.31 11.31
CA ILE A 179 6.09 -0.80 11.30
C ILE A 179 7.07 -1.97 11.30
N PHE A 180 6.89 -2.93 12.22
CA PHE A 180 7.87 -4.00 12.42
C PHE A 180 7.95 -4.96 11.22
N GLY A 181 6.85 -5.17 10.51
CA GLY A 181 6.76 -6.04 9.34
C GLY A 181 7.53 -5.56 8.12
N VAL A 182 7.84 -4.26 8.05
CA VAL A 182 8.63 -3.70 6.93
C VAL A 182 10.11 -3.57 7.26
N LEU A 183 10.53 -3.76 8.52
CA LEU A 183 11.93 -3.56 8.93
C LEU A 183 12.92 -4.36 8.09
N GLY A 184 12.57 -5.61 7.78
CA GLY A 184 13.42 -6.48 6.96
C GLY A 184 13.65 -5.94 5.56
N ILE A 185 12.78 -5.07 5.04
CA ILE A 185 12.86 -4.49 3.69
C ILE A 185 13.75 -3.24 3.72
N LEU A 186 13.73 -2.48 4.81
CA LEU A 186 14.42 -1.19 4.91
C LEU A 186 15.96 -1.32 4.83
N PRO A 187 16.65 -0.26 4.34
CA PRO A 187 18.10 -0.13 4.45
C PRO A 187 18.58 -0.26 5.89
N THR A 188 19.79 -0.80 6.05
CA THR A 188 20.37 -1.14 7.36
C THR A 188 20.44 0.05 8.31
N ASP A 189 20.74 1.25 7.82
CA ASP A 189 20.97 2.42 8.68
C ASP A 189 19.65 3.00 9.23
N ILE A 190 18.60 3.00 8.42
CA ILE A 190 17.24 3.34 8.88
C ILE A 190 16.74 2.30 9.87
N ARG A 191 16.96 1.01 9.57
CA ARG A 191 16.55 -0.09 10.46
C ARG A 191 17.17 0.03 11.86
N LYS A 192 18.44 0.44 11.97
CA LYS A 192 19.11 0.66 13.28
C LYS A 192 18.45 1.77 14.10
N GLY A 193 17.84 2.75 13.43
CA GLY A 193 17.11 3.85 14.09
C GLY A 193 15.76 3.42 14.69
N LEU A 194 15.27 2.21 14.40
CA LEU A 194 13.97 1.72 14.84
C LEU A 194 14.12 0.66 15.93
N HIS A 195 13.68 0.96 17.15
CA HIS A 195 13.69 0.01 18.25
C HIS A 195 12.45 -0.91 18.23
N VAL A 196 12.68 -2.22 18.08
CA VAL A 196 11.58 -3.21 18.13
C VAL A 196 11.26 -3.57 19.57
N SER A 197 10.13 -3.08 20.07
CA SER A 197 9.57 -3.48 21.36
C SER A 197 8.05 -3.61 21.29
N TYR A 198 7.54 -4.74 21.78
CA TYR A 198 6.09 -5.00 21.90
C TYR A 198 5.50 -4.47 23.22
N ASP A 199 6.31 -3.84 24.06
CA ASP A 199 5.87 -3.16 25.29
C ASP A 199 5.60 -1.66 25.07
N THR A 200 6.17 -1.07 24.02
CA THR A 200 5.90 0.32 23.62
C THR A 200 4.44 0.49 23.21
N SER A 201 3.81 1.63 23.54
CA SER A 201 2.46 1.94 23.07
C SER A 201 2.43 2.16 21.54
N VAL A 202 1.30 1.88 20.88
CA VAL A 202 1.16 2.14 19.43
C VAL A 202 1.35 3.62 19.11
N LYS A 203 0.80 4.50 19.97
CA LYS A 203 0.95 5.96 19.86
C LYS A 203 2.42 6.38 19.87
N SER A 204 3.18 5.94 20.88
CA SER A 204 4.59 6.28 21.02
C SER A 204 5.41 5.77 19.83
N LEU A 205 5.13 4.55 19.37
CA LEU A 205 5.81 3.97 18.21
C LEU A 205 5.53 4.77 16.93
N TYR A 206 4.28 5.13 16.65
CA TYR A 206 3.94 5.86 15.43
C TYR A 206 4.50 7.30 15.46
N LEU A 207 4.50 7.96 16.62
CA LEU A 207 5.15 9.25 16.80
C LEU A 207 6.65 9.18 16.56
N GLU A 208 7.32 8.16 17.11
CA GLU A 208 8.76 7.96 16.91
C GLU A 208 9.09 7.74 15.43
N VAL A 209 8.30 6.93 14.73
CA VAL A 209 8.45 6.68 13.28
C VAL A 209 8.21 7.96 12.47
N ALA A 210 7.13 8.70 12.74
CA ALA A 210 6.84 9.93 12.02
C ALA A 210 7.94 10.99 12.25
N ARG A 211 8.43 11.10 13.49
CA ARG A 211 9.58 11.95 13.84
C ARG A 211 10.84 11.51 13.10
N LEU A 212 11.12 10.21 13.05
CA LEU A 212 12.29 9.68 12.33
C LEU A 212 12.24 10.07 10.85
N ILE A 213 11.08 9.93 10.20
CA ILE A 213 10.89 10.31 8.79
C ILE A 213 11.16 11.80 8.58
N VAL A 214 10.56 12.68 9.40
CA VAL A 214 10.75 14.14 9.28
C VAL A 214 12.20 14.53 9.53
N CYS A 215 12.84 13.95 10.55
CA CYS A 215 14.25 14.22 10.87
C CYS A 215 15.24 13.67 9.83
N SER A 216 14.91 12.58 9.14
CA SER A 216 15.82 11.98 8.16
C SER A 216 15.68 12.59 6.77
N THR A 217 14.46 12.98 6.39
CA THR A 217 14.15 13.51 5.05
C THR A 217 14.16 15.03 4.99
N HIS A 218 14.06 15.72 6.13
CA HIS A 218 13.80 17.16 6.21
C HIS A 218 12.52 17.59 5.46
N ARG A 219 11.58 16.66 5.25
CA ARG A 219 10.32 16.86 4.53
C ARG A 219 9.12 16.55 5.43
N LEU A 220 7.99 17.17 5.10
CA LEU A 220 6.73 17.04 5.85
C LEU A 220 5.71 16.10 5.16
N ASP A 221 6.12 15.34 4.14
CA ASP A 221 5.19 14.53 3.35
C ASP A 221 4.53 13.40 4.13
N VAL A 222 5.11 13.00 5.27
CA VAL A 222 4.48 12.06 6.20
C VAL A 222 3.12 12.55 6.69
N ILE A 223 2.89 13.87 6.76
CA ILE A 223 1.61 14.46 7.18
C ILE A 223 0.51 14.10 6.18
N ARG A 224 0.85 13.93 4.90
CA ARG A 224 -0.11 13.50 3.86
C ARG A 224 -0.67 12.11 4.13
N GLU A 225 0.04 11.28 4.89
CA GLU A 225 -0.39 9.93 5.29
C GLU A 225 -1.25 9.94 6.57
N ALA A 226 -1.38 11.09 7.23
CA ALA A 226 -2.33 11.32 8.31
C ALA A 226 -3.75 11.57 7.74
N ILE A 227 -4.14 10.72 6.77
CA ILE A 227 -5.46 10.73 6.15
C ILE A 227 -6.46 10.19 7.18
N HIS A 228 -7.01 11.11 7.95
CA HIS A 228 -8.10 10.84 8.88
C HIS A 228 -9.46 10.94 8.17
N PHE A 229 -9.60 10.40 6.96
CA PHE A 229 -10.87 10.42 6.22
C PHE A 229 -11.49 9.00 6.06
N PRO A 230 -12.79 8.81 6.41
CA PRO A 230 -13.64 9.78 7.11
C PRO A 230 -12.99 10.13 8.44
N VAL A 231 -13.38 11.27 9.04
CA VAL A 231 -12.94 11.67 10.40
C VAL A 231 -13.45 10.60 11.37
N GLN A 232 -12.78 9.45 11.35
CA GLN A 232 -12.88 8.45 12.36
C GLN A 232 -12.37 9.18 13.58
N VAL A 233 -13.26 9.32 14.57
CA VAL A 233 -12.93 9.74 15.92
C VAL A 233 -11.78 8.84 16.34
N SER A 234 -10.56 9.34 16.18
CA SER A 234 -9.35 8.55 16.28
C SER A 234 -9.26 8.04 17.71
N PHE A 235 -9.51 6.74 17.91
CA PHE A 235 -9.37 6.08 19.21
C PHE A 235 -7.90 6.05 19.71
N THR A 236 -6.96 6.64 18.99
CA THR A 236 -5.52 6.47 19.23
C THR A 236 -4.82 7.69 19.87
N ASP A 237 -5.53 8.76 20.23
CA ASP A 237 -4.95 10.00 20.80
C ASP A 237 -3.72 10.52 20.01
N LEU A 238 -3.63 10.19 18.70
CA LEU A 238 -2.54 10.60 17.83
C LEU A 238 -2.72 12.08 17.45
N PRO A 239 -1.63 12.87 17.40
CA PRO A 239 -1.68 14.19 16.79
C PRO A 239 -2.11 14.13 15.32
N THR A 240 -2.73 15.21 14.84
CA THR A 240 -3.29 15.32 13.48
C THR A 240 -2.27 15.17 12.37
N TRP A 241 -0.99 15.39 12.66
CA TRP A 241 0.11 15.26 11.70
C TRP A 241 0.71 13.84 11.67
N CYS A 242 0.38 12.99 12.64
CA CYS A 242 0.96 11.66 12.78
C CYS A 242 0.07 10.58 12.16
N PRO A 243 0.57 9.83 11.16
CA PRO A 243 -0.22 8.79 10.51
C PRO A 243 -0.61 7.65 11.45
N ASN A 244 -1.86 7.18 11.33
CA ASN A 244 -2.30 5.92 11.91
C ASN A 244 -2.04 4.76 10.94
N TRP A 245 -0.85 4.16 10.97
CA TRP A 245 -0.46 3.10 10.03
C TRP A 245 -1.34 1.85 10.05
N ALA A 246 -2.10 1.62 11.12
CA ALA A 246 -3.08 0.53 11.20
C ALA A 246 -4.31 0.76 10.32
N GLN A 247 -4.69 2.02 10.09
CA GLN A 247 -5.80 2.39 9.24
C GLN A 247 -5.39 2.23 7.77
N VAL A 248 -6.13 1.42 7.02
CA VAL A 248 -5.99 1.32 5.58
C VAL A 248 -6.96 2.33 4.96
N PRO A 249 -6.48 3.46 4.40
CA PRO A 249 -7.38 4.44 3.84
C PRO A 249 -7.98 3.90 2.53
N GLU A 250 -9.25 4.23 2.28
CA GLU A 250 -9.91 3.92 1.01
C GLU A 250 -9.32 4.77 -0.13
N ASN A 251 -8.90 5.99 0.22
CA ASN A 251 -8.29 6.94 -0.70
C ASN A 251 -6.76 6.96 -0.52
N SER A 252 -6.05 7.27 -1.59
CA SER A 252 -4.60 7.52 -1.52
C SER A 252 -4.34 9.02 -1.34
N ALA A 253 -3.21 9.37 -0.71
CA ALA A 253 -2.76 10.77 -0.70
C ALA A 253 -2.59 11.27 -2.15
N LEU A 254 -2.76 12.57 -2.36
CA LEU A 254 -2.39 13.22 -3.63
C LEU A 254 -0.95 12.82 -4.00
N SER A 255 -0.81 12.14 -5.15
CA SER A 255 0.45 11.53 -5.61
C SER A 255 1.57 12.55 -5.71
N SER A 256 2.80 12.13 -5.38
CA SER A 256 4.01 12.97 -5.40
C SER A 256 4.65 13.12 -6.78
N ASP A 257 4.29 12.28 -7.74
CA ASP A 257 5.16 12.06 -8.90
C ASP A 257 5.31 13.30 -9.81
N ASP A 258 4.37 14.26 -9.73
CA ASP A 258 4.37 15.46 -10.59
C ASP A 258 4.43 16.80 -9.84
N PHE A 259 4.49 16.82 -8.50
CA PHE A 259 4.38 18.06 -7.72
C PHE A 259 5.62 18.31 -6.84
N SER A 260 6.41 19.33 -7.19
CA SER A 260 7.62 19.74 -6.47
C SER A 260 7.66 21.24 -6.20
N ALA A 261 6.60 21.78 -5.59
CA ALA A 261 6.49 23.22 -5.32
C ALA A 261 7.63 23.76 -4.44
N ALA A 262 8.15 22.94 -3.53
CA ALA A 262 9.28 23.30 -2.67
C ALA A 262 10.66 22.94 -3.28
N SER A 263 10.70 22.26 -4.44
CA SER A 263 11.92 21.73 -5.05
C SER A 263 12.76 20.91 -4.04
N ASP A 264 13.92 21.44 -3.67
CA ASP A 264 14.95 20.91 -2.81
C ASP A 264 15.04 21.67 -1.47
N SER A 265 14.04 22.49 -1.16
CA SER A 265 14.00 23.26 0.09
C SER A 265 13.65 22.37 1.27
N ASP A 266 14.49 22.40 2.30
CA ASP A 266 14.21 21.75 3.58
C ASP A 266 13.01 22.42 4.28
N ALA A 267 12.21 21.60 4.97
CA ALA A 267 11.15 22.12 5.82
C ALA A 267 11.71 22.75 7.10
N GLU A 268 11.21 23.93 7.46
CA GLU A 268 11.42 24.53 8.77
C GLU A 268 10.34 24.05 9.74
N TYR A 269 10.76 23.38 10.82
CA TYR A 269 9.83 22.84 11.80
C TYR A 269 10.44 22.74 13.21
N GLU A 270 9.59 22.69 14.22
CA GLU A 270 9.96 22.44 15.61
C GLU A 270 8.96 21.48 16.27
N PHE A 271 9.48 20.45 16.96
CA PHE A 271 8.65 19.56 17.78
C PHE A 271 8.47 20.13 19.19
N LYS A 272 7.22 20.27 19.64
CA LYS A 272 6.86 20.78 20.97
C LYS A 272 6.03 19.75 21.76
N ASP A 273 5.95 19.94 23.07
CA ASP A 273 5.11 19.15 23.98
C ASP A 273 5.35 17.63 23.85
N GLU A 274 6.61 17.20 24.04
CA GLU A 274 7.02 15.78 23.89
C GLU A 274 6.60 15.19 22.53
N PHE A 275 6.82 15.94 21.45
CA PHE A 275 6.45 15.56 20.08
C PHE A 275 4.94 15.43 19.86
N ARG A 276 4.08 16.03 20.70
CA ARG A 276 2.64 16.06 20.43
C ARG A 276 2.25 17.18 19.48
N LYS A 277 3.06 18.24 19.41
CA LYS A 277 2.83 19.38 18.52
C LYS A 277 3.97 19.50 17.53
N LEU A 278 3.61 19.76 16.29
CA LEU A 278 4.53 20.06 15.21
C LEU A 278 4.25 21.48 14.76
N GLU A 279 5.19 22.37 15.04
CA GLU A 279 5.20 23.74 14.52
C GLU A 279 5.96 23.73 13.20
N ILE A 280 5.41 24.41 12.18
CA ILE A 280 5.98 24.47 10.84
C ILE A 280 5.99 25.93 10.37
N SER A 281 7.02 26.32 9.62
CA SER A 281 6.97 27.54 8.81
C SER A 281 6.39 27.20 7.44
N ALA A 282 5.61 28.11 6.87
CA ALA A 282 5.07 27.97 5.53
C ALA A 282 5.09 29.34 4.83
N ILE A 283 5.10 29.30 3.50
CA ILE A 283 4.89 30.48 2.67
C ILE A 283 3.38 30.62 2.46
N GLU A 284 2.84 31.77 2.82
CA GLU A 284 1.47 32.13 2.48
C GLU A 284 1.38 32.34 0.96
N LEU A 285 0.75 31.39 0.26
CA LEU A 285 0.57 31.46 -1.19
C LEU A 285 -0.70 32.23 -1.55
N ASP A 286 -1.83 31.82 -0.97
CA ASP A 286 -3.13 32.43 -1.20
C ASP A 286 -4.12 31.99 -0.10
N ILE A 287 -5.28 32.64 -0.04
CA ILE A 287 -6.37 32.33 0.88
C ILE A 287 -7.57 31.82 0.07
N ILE A 288 -8.04 30.62 0.41
CA ILE A 288 -9.29 30.11 -0.15
C ILE A 288 -10.45 30.88 0.50
N GLU A 289 -11.02 31.83 -0.24
CA GLU A 289 -12.13 32.67 0.24
C GLU A 289 -13.46 31.90 0.34
N THR A 290 -13.67 30.93 -0.56
CA THR A 290 -14.91 30.17 -0.64
C THR A 290 -14.63 28.71 -0.94
N THR A 291 -15.31 27.81 -0.24
CA THR A 291 -15.26 26.36 -0.49
C THR A 291 -16.65 25.84 -0.84
N GLY A 292 -16.67 24.87 -1.75
CA GLY A 292 -17.87 24.13 -2.09
C GLY A 292 -18.25 23.12 -1.01
N VAL A 293 -19.49 22.61 -1.10
CA VAL A 293 -19.98 21.54 -0.22
C VAL A 293 -19.09 20.31 -0.36
N ALA A 294 -18.55 19.82 0.75
CA ALA A 294 -17.83 18.56 0.79
C ALA A 294 -18.80 17.37 0.87
N VAL A 295 -18.55 16.32 0.08
CA VAL A 295 -19.31 15.07 0.15
C VAL A 295 -18.61 14.14 1.14
N GLY A 296 -19.34 13.66 2.15
CA GLY A 296 -18.82 12.67 3.11
C GLY A 296 -18.60 11.29 2.48
N THR A 297 -18.09 10.33 3.25
CA THR A 297 -17.86 8.94 2.78
C THR A 297 -19.13 8.10 2.65
N LEU A 298 -20.16 8.41 3.43
CA LEU A 298 -21.47 7.75 3.35
C LEU A 298 -22.41 8.67 2.58
N CYS A 299 -22.31 8.61 1.26
CA CYS A 299 -23.02 9.49 0.35
C CYS A 299 -23.68 8.67 -0.76
N SER A 300 -24.80 9.17 -1.23
CA SER A 300 -25.52 8.68 -2.38
C SER A 300 -25.07 9.42 -3.64
N LEU A 301 -25.43 8.90 -4.81
CA LEU A 301 -25.25 9.60 -6.08
C LEU A 301 -25.88 11.01 -6.05
N GLN A 302 -26.99 11.17 -5.33
CA GLN A 302 -27.66 12.45 -5.19
C GLN A 302 -26.82 13.48 -4.42
N ASP A 303 -26.05 13.03 -3.41
CA ASP A 303 -25.17 13.92 -2.64
C ASP A 303 -23.99 14.39 -3.50
N TYR A 304 -23.43 13.51 -4.32
CA TYR A 304 -22.41 13.87 -5.31
C TYR A 304 -22.94 14.88 -6.34
N LEU A 305 -24.14 14.63 -6.88
CA LEU A 305 -24.77 15.55 -7.83
C LEU A 305 -25.02 16.91 -7.19
N MET A 306 -25.48 16.93 -5.93
CA MET A 306 -25.73 18.18 -5.22
C MET A 306 -24.44 18.97 -4.97
N ALA A 307 -23.36 18.30 -4.58
CA ALA A 307 -22.05 18.95 -4.44
C ALA A 307 -21.53 19.47 -5.79
N PHE A 308 -21.63 18.68 -6.86
CA PHE A 308 -21.27 19.11 -8.20
C PHE A 308 -22.04 20.38 -8.62
N LEU A 309 -23.37 20.39 -8.44
CA LEU A 309 -24.20 21.55 -8.76
C LEU A 309 -23.82 22.77 -7.91
N ASN A 310 -23.53 22.57 -6.62
CA ASN A 310 -23.05 23.63 -5.75
C ASN A 310 -21.70 24.20 -6.24
N TRP A 311 -20.74 23.35 -6.58
CA TRP A 311 -19.44 23.76 -7.09
C TRP A 311 -19.56 24.52 -8.41
N ARG A 312 -20.43 24.05 -9.31
CA ARG A 312 -20.76 24.73 -10.56
C ARG A 312 -21.33 26.12 -10.31
N VAL A 313 -22.31 26.25 -9.41
CA VAL A 313 -22.89 27.55 -9.05
C VAL A 313 -21.84 28.51 -8.50
N LEU A 314 -20.95 28.03 -7.62
CA LEU A 314 -19.84 28.83 -7.09
C LEU A 314 -18.93 29.32 -8.22
N LEU A 315 -18.52 28.43 -9.13
CA LEU A 315 -17.69 28.78 -10.28
C LEU A 315 -18.34 29.86 -11.15
N LEU A 316 -19.59 29.64 -11.57
CA LEU A 316 -20.32 30.58 -12.43
C LEU A 316 -20.48 31.94 -11.76
N SER A 317 -20.84 31.95 -10.46
CA SER A 317 -21.02 33.19 -9.71
C SER A 317 -19.72 33.95 -9.46
N HIS A 318 -18.60 33.27 -9.28
CA HIS A 318 -17.32 33.91 -8.98
C HIS A 318 -16.70 34.56 -10.22
N PHE A 319 -16.97 34.00 -11.41
CA PHE A 319 -16.45 34.50 -12.68
C PHE A 319 -17.51 35.23 -13.52
N ASP A 320 -18.69 35.50 -12.97
CA ASP A 320 -19.83 36.14 -13.65
C ASP A 320 -20.17 35.50 -15.02
N ILE A 321 -20.07 34.16 -15.10
CA ILE A 321 -20.27 33.41 -16.35
C ILE A 321 -21.76 33.25 -16.61
N THR A 322 -22.20 33.70 -17.78
CA THR A 322 -23.59 33.55 -18.23
C THR A 322 -23.84 32.18 -18.87
N GLU A 323 -25.10 31.74 -18.94
CA GLU A 323 -25.46 30.44 -19.54
C GLU A 323 -25.02 30.32 -21.01
N ASP A 324 -25.01 31.43 -21.76
CA ASP A 324 -24.63 31.46 -23.18
C ASP A 324 -23.11 31.33 -23.37
N GLU A 325 -22.30 31.71 -22.38
CA GLU A 325 -20.83 31.73 -22.44
C GLU A 325 -20.19 30.50 -21.78
N GLU A 326 -20.96 29.73 -21.01
CA GLU A 326 -20.46 28.67 -20.13
C GLU A 326 -19.64 27.61 -20.87
N MET A 327 -20.15 27.10 -21.99
CA MET A 327 -19.51 26.01 -22.74
C MET A 327 -18.16 26.42 -23.37
N GLU A 328 -17.97 27.71 -23.63
CA GLU A 328 -16.76 28.25 -24.25
C GLU A 328 -15.81 28.88 -23.22
N HIS A 329 -16.26 29.07 -21.98
CA HIS A 329 -15.49 29.76 -20.96
C HIS A 329 -14.29 28.91 -20.48
N PRO A 330 -13.04 29.41 -20.54
CA PRO A 330 -11.85 28.64 -20.18
C PRO A 330 -11.88 28.03 -18.77
N ARG A 331 -12.46 28.75 -17.80
CA ARG A 331 -12.57 28.26 -16.41
C ARG A 331 -13.55 27.09 -16.26
N VAL A 332 -14.55 26.99 -17.12
CA VAL A 332 -15.47 25.85 -17.14
C VAL A 332 -14.77 24.63 -17.71
N ASN A 333 -13.96 24.81 -18.76
CA ASN A 333 -13.10 23.74 -19.27
C ASN A 333 -12.09 23.25 -18.20
N ASP A 334 -11.43 24.17 -17.49
CA ASP A 334 -10.52 23.82 -16.39
C ASP A 334 -11.25 23.06 -15.27
N PHE A 335 -12.46 23.49 -14.92
CA PHE A 335 -13.31 22.82 -13.92
C PHE A 335 -13.68 21.40 -14.36
N CYS A 336 -14.16 21.24 -15.60
CA CYS A 336 -14.49 19.92 -16.17
C CYS A 336 -13.27 19.00 -16.23
N LYS A 337 -12.12 19.52 -16.67
CA LYS A 337 -10.85 18.77 -16.66
C LYS A 337 -10.43 18.36 -15.26
N THR A 338 -10.62 19.23 -14.28
CA THR A 338 -10.30 18.92 -12.88
C THR A 338 -11.17 17.77 -12.36
N LEU A 339 -12.46 17.80 -12.66
CA LEU A 339 -13.40 16.72 -12.30
C LEU A 339 -13.12 15.41 -13.03
N SER A 340 -12.66 15.47 -14.28
CA SER A 340 -12.27 14.31 -15.06
C SER A 340 -10.83 13.85 -14.79
N LEU A 341 -10.16 14.41 -13.77
CA LEU A 341 -8.76 14.10 -13.45
C LEU A 341 -7.80 14.27 -14.66
N GLY A 342 -8.06 15.27 -15.50
CA GLY A 342 -7.28 15.58 -16.69
C GLY A 342 -7.62 14.72 -17.91
N GLN A 343 -8.64 13.86 -17.85
CA GLN A 343 -9.10 13.12 -19.03
C GLN A 343 -9.70 14.09 -20.07
N PRO A 344 -9.29 13.99 -21.34
CA PRO A 344 -9.87 14.78 -22.42
C PRO A 344 -11.35 14.41 -22.59
N LEU A 345 -12.19 15.40 -22.90
CA LEU A 345 -13.65 15.24 -23.09
C LEU A 345 -14.04 14.39 -24.32
N GLU A 346 -13.07 13.87 -25.10
CA GLU A 346 -13.28 13.32 -26.45
C GLU A 346 -13.57 11.81 -26.53
N GLU A 347 -13.87 11.09 -25.43
CA GLU A 347 -14.18 9.64 -25.49
C GLU A 347 -15.48 9.23 -24.78
N LEU A 348 -16.49 10.11 -24.76
CA LEU A 348 -17.85 9.79 -24.29
C LEU A 348 -18.87 10.02 -25.40
N GLU A 349 -18.80 9.22 -26.47
CA GLU A 349 -19.90 9.02 -27.44
C GLU A 349 -20.56 7.65 -27.24
#